data_AF-A0A9D1FY56-F1
#
_entry.id   AF-A0A9D1FY56-F1
#
_cell.length_a   1.000
_cell.length_b   1.000
_cell.length_c   1.000
_cell.angle_alpha   90.00
_cell.angle_beta   90.00
_cell.angle_gamma   90.00
#
_symmetry.space_group_name_H-M   'P 1'
#
loop_
_entity.id
_entity.type
_entity.pdbx_description
1 polymer ?
#
loop_
_entity_poly.entity_id
_entity_poly.type
_entity_poly.pdbx_seq_one_letter_code
_entity_poly.pdbx_strand_id
1 'polypeptide(L)'
;MKIITISREFGSGGRSIAKAVADKLGIAYYDKELVRQVATETGYAEEFVEQKGEYAPTSNWLTYAFSQRSGPNMPHMLSADDFLWAIQRKVILELADKGPCLIVGRCADFILMDRTDCLNVFIHANMQTRAQHVLKLYGNSETPIEKRLEDKDKRRRLYYKRYTGRDWGMAQNYHLSLDSGVIGEEQCRDIICSLYQAL
;
A
#
# COMPACT_ATOMS: atom_id res chain seq x y z
N MET A 1 10.21 -14.64 -10.66
CA MET A 1 9.16 -13.81 -10.04
C MET A 1 8.53 -12.89 -11.09
N LYS A 2 7.23 -12.61 -11.00
CA LYS A 2 6.54 -11.64 -11.88
C LYS A 2 6.06 -10.42 -11.12
N ILE A 3 5.75 -10.56 -9.84
CA ILE A 3 5.16 -9.50 -9.03
C ILE A 3 6.08 -9.16 -7.87
N ILE A 4 6.18 -7.88 -7.56
CA ILE A 4 6.82 -7.40 -6.33
C ILE A 4 5.76 -6.64 -5.53
N THR A 5 5.61 -6.94 -4.23
CA THR A 5 4.85 -6.09 -3.32
C THR A 5 5.79 -5.41 -2.35
N ILE A 6 5.57 -4.12 -2.09
CA ILE A 6 6.36 -3.36 -1.12
C ILE A 6 5.43 -2.75 -0.06
N SER A 7 5.49 -3.30 1.15
CA SER A 7 4.98 -2.65 2.36
C SER A 7 6.10 -1.84 3.03
N ARG A 8 5.73 -0.77 3.75
CA ARG A 8 6.72 0.22 4.21
C ARG A 8 6.27 1.09 5.37
N GLU A 9 7.20 1.38 6.25
CA GLU A 9 7.04 2.46 7.23
C GLU A 9 7.06 3.83 6.57
N PHE A 10 6.32 4.78 7.13
CA PHE A 10 6.33 6.15 6.62
C PHE A 10 7.70 6.80 6.86
N GLY A 11 8.21 7.52 5.87
CA GLY A 11 9.55 8.12 5.94
C GLY A 11 10.72 7.17 5.69
N SER A 12 10.50 5.87 5.51
CA SER A 12 11.58 4.88 5.26
C SER A 12 12.22 4.96 3.87
N GLY A 13 11.74 5.79 2.95
CA GLY A 13 12.20 5.75 1.56
C GLY A 13 11.60 4.62 0.73
N GLY A 14 10.78 3.75 1.32
CA GLY A 14 10.20 2.58 0.63
C GLY A 14 9.45 2.91 -0.66
N ARG A 15 8.81 4.09 -0.77
CA ARG A 15 8.17 4.55 -2.01
C ARG A 15 9.18 4.92 -3.10
N SER A 16 10.26 5.62 -2.73
CA SER A 16 11.35 5.99 -3.64
C SER A 16 12.07 4.75 -4.15
N ILE A 17 12.40 3.82 -3.25
CA ILE A 17 12.98 2.51 -3.56
C ILE A 17 12.06 1.74 -4.52
N ALA A 18 10.77 1.63 -4.22
CA ALA A 18 9.80 0.94 -5.05
C ALA A 18 9.75 1.47 -6.48
N LYS A 19 9.73 2.80 -6.64
CA LYS A 19 9.74 3.43 -7.96
C LYS A 19 11.03 3.14 -8.71
N ALA A 20 12.18 3.28 -8.05
CA ALA A 20 13.49 3.01 -8.64
C ALA A 20 13.66 1.53 -9.05
N VAL A 21 13.11 0.59 -8.27
CA VAL A 21 13.09 -0.85 -8.62
C VAL A 21 12.27 -1.07 -9.89
N ALA A 22 11.04 -0.56 -9.94
CA ALA A 22 10.16 -0.73 -11.10
C ALA A 22 10.78 -0.13 -12.37
N ASP A 23 11.38 1.06 -12.27
CA ASP A 23 12.06 1.72 -13.38
C ASP A 23 13.28 0.91 -13.86
N LYS A 24 14.09 0.39 -12.93
CA LYS A 24 15.27 -0.41 -13.26
C LYS A 24 14.92 -1.76 -13.90
N LEU A 25 13.81 -2.37 -13.51
CA LEU A 25 13.34 -3.65 -14.04
C LEU A 25 12.46 -3.50 -15.30
N GLY A 26 12.02 -2.28 -15.62
CA GLY A 26 11.11 -2.02 -16.75
C GLY A 26 9.72 -2.62 -16.56
N ILE A 27 9.22 -2.70 -15.31
CA ILE A 27 7.91 -3.28 -14.98
C ILE A 27 6.91 -2.21 -14.55
N ALA A 28 5.61 -2.53 -14.62
CA ALA A 28 4.57 -1.59 -14.23
C ALA A 28 4.67 -1.23 -12.73
N TYR A 29 4.36 0.02 -12.39
CA TYR A 29 4.42 0.54 -11.01
C TYR A 29 3.03 1.01 -10.55
N TYR A 30 2.53 0.44 -9.46
CA TYR A 30 1.20 0.72 -8.91
C TYR A 30 1.28 1.21 -7.46
N ASP A 31 0.99 2.50 -7.29
CA ASP A 31 0.84 3.19 -6.01
C ASP A 31 -0.34 4.16 -6.12
N LYS A 32 -0.11 5.41 -6.55
CA LYS A 32 -1.19 6.37 -6.84
C LYS A 32 -2.11 5.91 -7.99
N GLU A 33 -1.56 5.23 -8.99
CA GLU A 33 -2.36 4.72 -10.11
C GLU A 33 -3.36 3.64 -9.65
N LEU A 34 -3.00 2.83 -8.65
CA LEU A 34 -3.94 1.89 -8.02
C LEU A 34 -5.07 2.64 -7.33
N VAL A 35 -4.76 3.71 -6.59
CA VAL A 35 -5.76 4.58 -5.94
C VAL A 35 -6.73 5.13 -6.99
N ARG A 36 -6.22 5.63 -8.11
CA ARG A 36 -7.03 6.18 -9.20
C ARG A 36 -7.94 5.15 -9.85
N GLN A 37 -7.44 3.94 -10.09
CA GLN A 37 -8.25 2.85 -10.65
C GLN A 37 -9.37 2.42 -9.69
N VAL A 38 -9.06 2.28 -8.41
CA VAL A 38 -10.07 1.98 -7.38
C VAL A 38 -11.09 3.12 -7.26
N ALA A 39 -10.66 4.38 -7.29
CA ALA A 39 -11.55 5.54 -7.29
C ALA A 39 -12.50 5.53 -8.50
N THR A 40 -11.97 5.22 -9.68
CA THR A 40 -12.76 5.11 -10.92
C THR A 40 -13.80 4.00 -10.83
N GLU A 41 -13.44 2.81 -10.33
CA GLU A 41 -14.38 1.68 -10.19
C GLU A 41 -15.44 1.90 -9.10
N THR A 42 -15.08 2.58 -8.01
CA THR A 42 -16.00 2.84 -6.89
C THR A 42 -16.86 4.09 -7.08
N GLY A 43 -16.43 5.01 -7.95
CA GLY A 43 -16.99 6.37 -8.05
C GLY A 43 -16.64 7.26 -6.85
N TYR A 44 -15.72 6.85 -5.97
CA TYR A 44 -15.25 7.66 -4.86
C TYR A 44 -14.16 8.64 -5.29
N ALA A 45 -14.02 9.73 -4.54
CA ALA A 45 -12.90 10.66 -4.71
C ALA A 45 -11.56 9.95 -4.44
N GLU A 46 -10.52 10.27 -5.20
CA GLU A 46 -9.19 9.70 -5.01
C GLU A 46 -8.67 9.95 -3.59
N GLU A 47 -8.92 11.16 -3.05
CA GLU A 47 -8.56 11.48 -1.67
C GLU A 47 -9.28 10.56 -0.70
N PHE A 48 -10.55 10.22 -0.96
CA PHE A 48 -11.30 9.28 -0.14
C PHE A 48 -10.77 7.86 -0.25
N VAL A 49 -10.26 7.41 -1.40
CA VAL A 49 -9.66 6.07 -1.54
C VAL A 49 -8.26 6.00 -0.91
N GLU A 50 -7.44 7.02 -1.15
CA GLU A 50 -6.10 7.16 -0.56
C GLU A 50 -6.23 7.20 0.96
N GLN A 51 -7.17 8.03 1.44
CA GLN A 51 -7.59 8.11 2.82
C GLN A 51 -8.21 6.80 3.26
N LYS A 52 -9.31 6.24 2.79
CA LYS A 52 -9.90 5.03 3.42
C LYS A 52 -9.07 3.76 3.41
N GLY A 53 -8.02 3.64 2.58
CA GLY A 53 -6.98 2.64 2.82
C GLY A 53 -5.85 3.05 3.81
N GLU A 54 -5.84 4.29 4.32
CA GLU A 54 -4.97 4.95 5.34
C GLU A 54 -5.59 6.07 6.31
N TYR A 55 -6.92 6.35 6.43
CA TYR A 55 -7.67 7.49 7.10
C TYR A 55 -9.22 7.55 6.81
N ALA A 56 -10.05 8.20 7.66
CA ALA A 56 -11.49 8.52 7.45
C ALA A 56 -11.87 9.90 8.05
N PRO A 57 -12.87 10.65 7.51
CA PRO A 57 -14.26 10.57 8.02
C PRO A 57 -15.37 10.62 6.94
N THR A 58 -16.58 10.30 7.39
CA THR A 58 -17.87 10.09 6.70
C THR A 58 -18.55 11.38 6.19
N SER A 59 -18.86 11.45 4.89
CA SER A 59 -19.89 12.38 4.39
C SER A 59 -20.65 11.95 3.12
N ASN A 60 -20.10 11.06 2.28
CA ASN A 60 -20.71 10.77 0.96
C ASN A 60 -21.43 9.42 0.79
N TRP A 61 -21.61 8.62 1.85
CA TRP A 61 -22.30 7.32 1.73
C TRP A 61 -23.80 7.46 1.42
N LEU A 62 -24.44 8.54 1.90
CA LEU A 62 -25.87 8.79 1.67
C LEU A 62 -26.18 8.99 0.19
N THR A 63 -25.32 9.69 -0.55
CA THR A 63 -25.57 10.02 -1.96
C THR A 63 -25.56 8.78 -2.86
N TYR A 64 -24.71 7.78 -2.55
CA TYR A 64 -24.65 6.52 -3.30
C TYR A 64 -25.68 5.49 -2.82
N ALA A 65 -26.01 5.50 -1.52
CA ALA A 65 -27.10 4.70 -0.98
C ALA A 65 -28.48 5.12 -1.53
N PHE A 66 -28.63 6.39 -1.95
CA PHE A 66 -29.85 6.88 -2.58
C PHE A 66 -29.90 6.65 -4.10
N SER A 67 -28.77 6.59 -4.82
CA SER A 67 -28.77 6.32 -6.27
C SER A 67 -29.07 4.86 -6.62
N GLN A 68 -28.78 3.92 -5.70
CA GLN A 68 -29.00 2.48 -5.87
C GLN A 68 -30.38 1.99 -5.38
N ARG A 69 -31.31 2.90 -5.01
CA ARG A 69 -32.65 2.58 -4.46
C ARG A 69 -33.69 2.17 -5.51
N SER A 70 -33.32 1.44 -6.56
CA SER A 70 -34.27 0.93 -7.57
C SER A 70 -33.99 -0.54 -7.91
N GLY A 71 -34.16 -1.45 -6.95
CA GLY A 71 -33.99 -2.89 -7.19
C GLY A 71 -34.55 -3.76 -6.06
N PRO A 72 -35.49 -4.70 -6.30
CA PRO A 72 -36.19 -5.43 -5.22
C PRO A 72 -35.37 -6.52 -4.51
N ASN A 73 -34.11 -6.76 -4.88
CA ASN A 73 -33.31 -7.85 -4.34
C ASN A 73 -31.86 -7.38 -4.12
N MET A 74 -31.44 -7.05 -2.89
CA MET A 74 -30.00 -7.07 -2.58
C MET A 74 -29.68 -7.54 -1.14
N PRO A 75 -28.61 -8.36 -0.98
CA PRO A 75 -28.12 -8.86 0.32
C PRO A 75 -27.53 -7.76 1.20
N HIS A 76 -27.42 -8.05 2.50
CA HIS A 76 -26.94 -7.17 3.57
C HIS A 76 -25.79 -6.21 3.17
N MET A 77 -26.08 -4.93 3.38
CA MET A 77 -25.33 -3.73 3.03
C MET A 77 -23.89 -3.74 3.59
N LEU A 78 -22.88 -3.99 2.75
CA LEU A 78 -21.47 -3.85 3.12
C LEU A 78 -21.20 -2.42 3.64
N SER A 79 -20.36 -2.29 4.66
CA SER A 79 -19.86 -0.96 5.05
C SER A 79 -19.02 -0.37 3.91
N ALA A 80 -18.91 0.96 3.84
CA ALA A 80 -18.09 1.62 2.81
C ALA A 80 -16.63 1.12 2.83
N ASP A 81 -16.12 0.77 4.00
CA ASP A 81 -14.76 0.27 4.18
C ASP A 81 -14.62 -1.16 3.64
N ASP A 82 -15.61 -2.02 3.88
CA ASP A 82 -15.60 -3.41 3.38
C ASP A 82 -15.86 -3.47 1.87
N PHE A 83 -16.69 -2.55 1.33
CA PHE A 83 -16.86 -2.37 -0.11
C PHE A 83 -15.56 -1.92 -0.78
N LEU A 84 -14.87 -0.91 -0.21
CA LEU A 84 -13.59 -0.45 -0.72
C LEU A 84 -12.53 -1.56 -0.68
N TRP A 85 -12.49 -2.34 0.41
CA TRP A 85 -11.63 -3.50 0.53
C TRP A 85 -11.88 -4.52 -0.59
N ALA A 86 -13.15 -4.86 -0.85
CA ALA A 86 -13.51 -5.81 -1.90
C ALA A 86 -13.04 -5.34 -3.29
N ILE A 87 -13.26 -4.07 -3.63
CA ILE A 87 -12.82 -3.51 -4.91
C ILE A 87 -11.29 -3.42 -4.98
N GLN A 88 -10.61 -2.93 -3.95
CA GLN A 88 -9.15 -2.89 -3.93
C GLN A 88 -8.53 -4.28 -4.10
N ARG A 89 -9.09 -5.30 -3.44
CA ARG A 89 -8.67 -6.69 -3.59
C ARG A 89 -8.81 -7.16 -5.04
N LYS A 90 -9.96 -6.90 -5.66
CA LYS A 90 -10.22 -7.23 -7.07
C LYS A 90 -9.20 -6.55 -7.99
N VAL A 91 -9.00 -5.24 -7.85
CA VAL A 91 -8.06 -4.48 -8.70
C VAL A 91 -6.63 -5.00 -8.56
N ILE A 92 -6.16 -5.29 -7.34
CA ILE A 92 -4.81 -5.84 -7.12
C ILE A 92 -4.63 -7.19 -7.84
N LEU A 93 -5.62 -8.08 -7.78
CA LEU A 93 -5.58 -9.36 -8.49
C LEU A 93 -5.52 -9.15 -10.01
N GLU A 94 -6.40 -8.31 -10.55
CA GLU A 94 -6.41 -8.01 -11.99
C GLU A 94 -5.10 -7.37 -12.48
N LEU A 95 -4.51 -6.47 -11.70
CA LEU A 95 -3.22 -5.86 -12.01
C LEU A 95 -2.08 -6.89 -12.00
N ALA A 96 -2.12 -7.84 -11.07
CA ALA A 96 -1.13 -8.91 -11.00
C ALA A 96 -1.29 -9.94 -12.14
N ASP A 97 -2.49 -10.09 -12.69
CA ASP A 97 -2.78 -10.99 -13.81
C ASP A 97 -2.44 -10.36 -15.18
N LYS A 98 -2.47 -9.03 -15.29
CA LYS A 98 -2.10 -8.30 -16.52
C LYS A 98 -0.65 -8.50 -16.95
N GLY A 99 0.27 -8.67 -16.01
CA GLY A 99 1.68 -8.87 -16.31
C GLY A 99 2.62 -8.45 -15.17
N PRO A 100 3.94 -8.44 -15.43
CA PRO A 100 4.93 -8.09 -14.43
C PRO A 100 4.73 -6.68 -13.85
N CYS A 101 4.67 -6.57 -12.52
CA CYS A 101 4.42 -5.29 -11.87
C CYS A 101 4.94 -5.22 -10.43
N LEU A 102 5.03 -4.00 -9.93
CA LEU A 102 5.33 -3.66 -8.55
C LEU A 102 4.15 -2.92 -7.93
N ILE A 103 3.66 -3.40 -6.78
CA ILE A 103 2.52 -2.83 -6.06
C ILE A 103 2.96 -2.35 -4.66
N VAL A 104 2.60 -1.13 -4.29
CA VAL A 104 2.99 -0.53 -3.01
C VAL A 104 1.83 -0.56 -1.99
N GLY A 105 2.04 -1.26 -0.87
CA GLY A 105 1.16 -1.29 0.29
C GLY A 105 -0.20 -1.97 0.06
N ARG A 106 -1.25 -1.42 0.68
CA ARG A 106 -2.67 -1.83 0.49
C ARG A 106 -2.95 -3.32 0.74
N CYS A 107 -2.17 -3.94 1.62
CA CYS A 107 -2.21 -5.39 1.91
C CYS A 107 -1.96 -6.27 0.69
N ALA A 108 -1.27 -5.77 -0.34
CA ALA A 108 -0.99 -6.54 -1.55
C ALA A 108 -0.23 -7.85 -1.25
N ASP A 109 0.68 -7.83 -0.26
CA ASP A 109 1.41 -9.01 0.22
C ASP A 109 0.47 -10.13 0.70
N PHE A 110 -0.61 -9.75 1.38
CA PHE A 110 -1.63 -10.68 1.86
C PHE A 110 -2.61 -11.07 0.76
N ILE A 111 -3.05 -10.12 -0.06
CA ILE A 111 -4.00 -10.38 -1.15
C ILE A 111 -3.43 -11.36 -2.17
N LEU A 112 -2.12 -11.29 -2.41
CA LEU A 112 -1.39 -12.14 -3.34
C LEU A 112 -0.68 -13.32 -2.65
N MET A 113 -1.05 -13.66 -1.41
CA MET A 113 -0.31 -14.67 -0.61
C MET A 113 -0.31 -16.08 -1.22
N ASP A 114 -1.32 -16.43 -2.02
CA ASP A 114 -1.42 -17.74 -2.66
C ASP A 114 -0.64 -17.82 -3.99
N ARG A 115 -0.01 -16.72 -4.42
CA ARG A 115 0.83 -16.70 -5.62
C ARG A 115 2.26 -17.09 -5.32
N THR A 116 2.77 -18.00 -6.13
CA THR A 116 4.15 -18.51 -6.01
C THR A 116 5.19 -17.65 -6.74
N ASP A 117 4.76 -16.68 -7.55
CA ASP A 117 5.61 -15.81 -8.35
C ASP A 117 5.58 -14.34 -7.88
N CYS A 118 5.33 -14.15 -6.57
CA CYS A 118 5.29 -12.86 -5.90
C CYS A 118 6.40 -12.70 -4.85
N LEU A 119 7.21 -11.63 -4.97
CA LEU A 119 8.21 -11.24 -3.98
C LEU A 119 7.64 -10.18 -3.04
N ASN A 120 7.42 -10.54 -1.78
CA ASN A 120 6.88 -9.63 -0.76
C ASN A 120 8.01 -9.01 0.06
N VAL A 121 8.11 -7.68 0.03
CA VAL A 121 9.18 -6.90 0.65
C VAL A 121 8.62 -5.91 1.67
N PHE A 122 9.29 -5.78 2.81
CA PHE A 122 9.03 -4.75 3.80
C PHE A 122 10.23 -3.80 3.95
N ILE A 123 9.99 -2.49 3.87
CA ILE A 123 11.01 -1.46 4.06
C ILE A 123 10.75 -0.70 5.36
N HIS A 124 11.75 -0.67 6.24
CA HIS A 124 11.72 0.04 7.50
C HIS A 124 13.00 0.86 7.71
N ALA A 125 12.98 1.74 8.70
CA ALA A 125 14.17 2.44 9.18
C ALA A 125 13.94 2.96 10.59
N ASN A 126 15.01 3.27 11.32
CA ASN A 126 14.87 3.88 12.64
C ASN A 126 14.14 5.25 12.59
N MET A 127 13.56 5.67 13.71
CA MET A 127 12.76 6.90 13.80
C MET A 127 13.53 8.15 13.32
N GLN A 128 14.80 8.28 13.69
CA GLN A 128 15.62 9.45 13.37
C GLN A 128 15.87 9.57 11.86
N THR A 129 16.24 8.47 11.20
CA THR A 129 16.42 8.43 9.75
C THR A 129 15.13 8.79 9.03
N ARG A 130 13.99 8.22 9.47
CA ARG A 130 12.68 8.50 8.87
C ARG A 130 12.29 9.97 9.03
N ALA A 131 12.53 10.56 10.19
CA ALA A 131 12.26 11.97 10.45
C ALA A 131 13.09 12.87 9.54
N GLN A 132 14.40 12.66 9.47
CA GLN A 132 15.30 13.41 8.59
C GLN A 132 14.88 13.31 7.12
N HIS A 133 14.51 12.11 6.67
CA HIS A 133 14.08 11.88 5.30
C HIS A 133 12.79 12.64 4.96
N VAL A 134 11.79 12.61 5.85
CA VAL A 134 10.54 13.37 5.65
C VAL A 134 10.78 14.87 5.69
N LEU A 135 11.62 15.35 6.61
CA LEU A 135 11.99 16.78 6.68
C LEU A 135 12.69 17.25 5.40
N LYS A 136 13.60 16.43 4.84
CA LYS A 136 14.28 16.72 3.58
C LYS A 136 13.30 16.84 2.40
N LEU A 137 12.29 15.97 2.35
CA LEU A 137 11.34 15.92 1.23
C LEU A 137 10.20 16.94 1.33
N TYR A 138 9.70 17.19 2.53
CA TYR A 138 8.45 17.93 2.73
C TYR A 138 8.62 19.18 3.60
N GLY A 139 9.81 19.41 4.16
CA GLY A 139 10.06 20.49 5.11
C GLY A 139 9.40 20.23 6.46
N ASN A 140 9.40 21.29 7.30
CA ASN A 140 8.74 21.29 8.59
C ASN A 140 7.21 21.38 8.43
N SER A 141 6.50 20.86 9.42
CA SER A 141 5.05 21.02 9.56
C SER A 141 4.72 21.46 10.99
N GLU A 142 3.50 21.97 11.20
CA GLU A 142 3.01 22.33 12.54
C GLU A 142 2.93 21.10 13.48
N THR A 143 2.63 19.92 12.92
CA THR A 143 2.66 18.67 13.68
C THR A 143 4.10 18.20 13.86
N PRO A 144 4.53 17.83 15.09
CA PRO A 144 5.83 17.22 15.34
C PRO A 144 6.05 16.01 14.43
N ILE A 145 7.27 15.90 13.88
CA ILE A 145 7.56 14.90 12.84
C ILE A 145 7.38 13.47 13.36
N GLU A 146 7.80 13.21 14.59
CA GLU A 146 7.69 11.91 15.26
C GLU A 146 6.22 11.48 15.36
N LYS A 147 5.35 12.40 15.80
CA LYS A 147 3.91 12.16 15.89
C LYS A 147 3.31 11.87 14.51
N ARG A 148 3.74 12.59 13.48
CA ARG A 148 3.29 12.37 12.09
C ARG A 148 3.73 10.99 11.57
N LEU A 149 4.93 10.53 11.89
CA LEU A 149 5.42 9.19 11.56
C LEU A 149 4.57 8.12 12.26
N GLU A 150 4.43 8.24 13.57
CA GLU A 150 3.66 7.30 14.39
C GLU A 150 2.20 7.19 13.98
N ASP A 151 1.52 8.32 13.74
CA ASP A 151 0.12 8.34 13.34
C ASP A 151 -0.11 7.64 12.00
N LYS A 152 0.83 7.77 11.05
CA LYS A 152 0.73 7.10 9.74
C LYS A 152 0.97 5.59 9.86
N ASP A 153 2.01 5.19 10.60
CA ASP A 153 2.32 3.77 10.80
C ASP A 153 1.24 3.06 11.63
N LYS A 154 0.70 3.73 12.66
CA LYS A 154 -0.42 3.21 13.47
C LYS A 154 -1.64 2.93 12.60
N ARG A 155 -1.98 3.83 11.68
CA ARG A 155 -3.11 3.65 10.74
C ARG A 155 -2.88 2.46 9.82
N ARG A 156 -1.68 2.32 9.24
CA ARG A 156 -1.31 1.16 8.41
C ARG A 156 -1.43 -0.14 9.19
N ARG A 157 -0.95 -0.16 10.44
CA ARG A 157 -1.04 -1.33 11.32
C ARG A 157 -2.49 -1.73 11.62
N LEU A 158 -3.34 -0.77 11.98
CA LEU A 158 -4.76 -1.04 12.27
C LEU A 158 -5.51 -1.54 11.03
N TYR A 159 -5.29 -0.91 9.87
CA TYR A 159 -5.88 -1.34 8.61
C TYR A 159 -5.46 -2.76 8.24
N TYR A 160 -4.15 -3.04 8.27
CA TYR A 160 -3.61 -4.36 7.97
C TYR A 160 -4.14 -5.42 8.94
N LYS A 161 -4.18 -5.13 10.25
CA LYS A 161 -4.72 -6.06 11.25
C LYS A 161 -6.19 -6.37 11.00
N ARG A 162 -7.01 -5.37 10.67
CA ARG A 162 -8.45 -5.54 10.40
C ARG A 162 -8.69 -6.50 9.23
N TYR A 163 -7.97 -6.33 8.12
CA TYR A 163 -8.27 -7.06 6.89
C TYR A 163 -7.48 -8.36 6.70
N THR A 164 -6.34 -8.51 7.38
CA THR A 164 -5.48 -9.69 7.24
C THR A 164 -5.42 -10.55 8.50
N GLY A 165 -5.82 -10.00 9.67
CA GLY A 165 -5.62 -10.62 10.98
C GLY A 165 -4.16 -10.66 11.46
N ARG A 166 -3.19 -10.27 10.63
CA ARG A 166 -1.75 -10.34 10.89
C ARG A 166 -1.20 -9.04 11.46
N ASP A 167 -0.02 -9.13 12.07
CA ASP A 167 0.68 -7.97 12.61
C ASP A 167 1.56 -7.33 11.53
N TRP A 168 1.27 -6.07 11.22
CA TRP A 168 2.00 -5.33 10.20
C TRP A 168 3.45 -5.07 10.60
N GLY A 169 4.38 -5.40 9.71
CA GLY A 169 5.82 -5.31 9.96
C GLY A 169 6.43 -6.57 10.58
N MET A 170 5.63 -7.60 10.85
CA MET A 170 6.13 -8.91 11.26
C MET A 170 6.92 -9.56 10.11
N ALA A 171 8.19 -9.89 10.34
CA ALA A 171 9.11 -10.35 9.30
C ALA A 171 8.58 -11.58 8.54
N GLN A 172 7.88 -12.48 9.22
CA GLN A 172 7.31 -13.72 8.67
C GLN A 172 6.21 -13.47 7.63
N ASN A 173 5.66 -12.26 7.54
CA ASN A 173 4.68 -11.92 6.50
C ASN A 173 5.36 -11.61 5.15
N TYR A 174 6.68 -11.45 5.13
CA TYR A 174 7.44 -10.99 3.99
C TYR A 174 8.59 -11.96 3.67
N HIS A 175 9.02 -11.99 2.41
CA HIS A 175 10.19 -12.74 1.99
C HIS A 175 11.48 -11.96 2.28
N LEU A 176 11.40 -10.64 2.35
CA LEU A 176 12.53 -9.75 2.60
C LEU A 176 12.10 -8.55 3.46
N SER A 177 12.85 -8.28 4.52
CA SER A 177 12.73 -7.06 5.32
C SER A 177 14.06 -6.29 5.28
N LEU A 178 14.04 -5.04 4.85
CA LEU A 178 15.24 -4.21 4.69
C LEU A 178 15.16 -2.95 5.56
N ASP A 179 16.22 -2.73 6.34
CA ASP A 179 16.46 -1.45 7.00
C ASP A 179 17.15 -0.48 6.03
N SER A 180 16.38 0.40 5.42
CA SER A 180 16.91 1.37 4.46
C SER A 180 17.77 2.46 5.10
N GLY A 181 17.67 2.66 6.42
CA GLY A 181 18.50 3.61 7.14
C GLY A 181 19.92 3.11 7.35
N VAL A 182 20.10 1.80 7.45
CA VAL A 182 21.42 1.15 7.55
C VAL A 182 21.97 0.84 6.15
N ILE A 183 21.14 0.31 5.26
CA ILE A 183 21.56 -0.21 3.96
C ILE A 183 21.68 0.89 2.91
N GLY A 184 20.84 1.93 2.98
CA GLY A 184 20.71 2.96 1.97
C GLY A 184 19.74 2.57 0.84
N GLU A 185 19.01 3.56 0.31
CA GLU A 185 17.95 3.31 -0.69
C GLU A 185 18.47 2.64 -1.97
N GLU A 186 19.66 3.02 -2.42
CA GLU A 186 20.27 2.47 -3.63
C GLU A 186 20.57 0.96 -3.50
N GLN A 187 21.19 0.59 -2.38
CA GLN A 187 21.53 -0.80 -2.13
C GLN A 187 20.27 -1.64 -1.87
N CYS A 188 19.25 -1.08 -1.20
CA CYS A 188 17.94 -1.74 -1.08
C CYS A 188 17.32 -2.04 -2.46
N ARG A 189 17.32 -1.05 -3.38
CA ARG A 189 16.86 -1.26 -4.77
C ARG A 189 17.60 -2.42 -5.42
N ASP A 190 18.93 -2.44 -5.32
CA ASP A 190 19.74 -3.45 -6.00
C ASP A 190 19.52 -4.85 -5.45
N ILE A 191 19.41 -4.99 -4.13
CA ILE A 191 19.05 -6.28 -3.48
C ILE A 191 17.69 -6.78 -4.01
N ILE A 192 16.68 -5.92 -4.07
CA ILE A 192 15.34 -6.28 -4.55
C ILE A 192 15.40 -6.70 -6.02
N CYS A 193 16.08 -5.93 -6.87
CA CYS A 193 16.22 -6.25 -8.30
C CYS A 193 16.94 -7.60 -8.51
N SER A 194 18.04 -7.84 -7.78
CA SER A 194 18.78 -9.10 -7.88
C SER A 194 17.94 -10.30 -7.46
N LEU A 195 17.19 -10.20 -6.36
CA LEU A 195 16.30 -11.29 -5.92
C LEU A 195 15.15 -11.53 -6.90
N TYR A 196 14.57 -10.47 -7.46
CA TYR A 196 13.51 -10.59 -8.46
C TYR A 196 13.97 -11.32 -9.73
N GLN A 197 15.23 -11.14 -10.13
CA GLN A 197 15.80 -11.80 -11.31
C GLN A 197 16.27 -13.24 -11.04
N ALA A 198 16.66 -13.54 -9.80
CA ALA A 198 17.18 -14.85 -9.41
C ALA A 198 16.08 -15.88 -9.07
N LEU A 199 14.90 -15.40 -8.67
CA LEU A 199 13.71 -16.18 -8.33
C LEU A 199 12.67 -16.05 -9.44
#